data_AF-A0A8T6A0A1-F1
#
_entry.id   AF-A0A8T6A0A1-F1
#
_cell.length_a   1.000
_cell.length_b   1.000
_cell.length_c   1.000
_cell.angle_alpha   90.00
_cell.angle_beta   90.00
_cell.angle_gamma   90.00
#
_symmetry.space_group_name_H-M   'P 1'
#
loop_
_entity.id
_entity.type
_entity.pdbx_description
1 polymer ?
#
loop_
_entity_poly.entity_id
_entity_poly.type
_entity_poly.pdbx_seq_one_letter_code
_entity_poly.pdbx_strand_id
1 'polypeptide(L)'
;VVETVYLALSDHARLFGFTAEDIMDFWQHKAPQKYSAFELAFELGHRVIAELILNTLNKMAESFGFTDNPRYIAEKNYMEALLKKASPHTVR
;
A
#
# COMPACT_ATOMS: atom_id res chain seq x y z
N VAL A 1 -13.82 -4.17 5.44
CA VAL A 1 -13.08 -4.18 4.16
C VAL A 1 -11.58 -4.28 4.37
N VAL A 2 -10.92 -3.33 5.05
CA VAL A 2 -9.47 -3.39 5.36
C VAL A 2 -9.07 -4.72 5.99
N GLU A 3 -9.81 -5.18 6.99
CA GLU A 3 -9.54 -6.44 7.68
C GLU A 3 -9.59 -7.66 6.76
N THR A 4 -10.57 -7.74 5.87
CA THR A 4 -10.69 -8.82 4.90
C THR A 4 -9.53 -8.85 3.90
N VAL A 5 -9.15 -7.69 3.37
CA VAL A 5 -8.02 -7.57 2.42
C VAL A 5 -6.70 -7.89 3.12
N TYR A 6 -6.51 -7.36 4.33
CA TYR A 6 -5.37 -7.68 5.18
C TYR A 6 -5.25 -9.17 5.47
N LEU A 7 -6.33 -9.84 5.90
CA LEU A 7 -6.30 -11.27 6.22
C LEU A 7 -5.97 -12.10 4.98
N ALA A 8 -6.63 -11.83 3.86
CA ALA A 8 -6.36 -12.54 2.62
C ALA A 8 -4.88 -12.40 2.20
N LEU A 9 -4.34 -11.19 2.15
CA LEU A 9 -2.95 -10.98 1.76
C LEU A 9 -1.95 -11.53 2.77
N SER A 10 -2.24 -11.40 4.07
CA SER A 10 -1.36 -11.89 5.14
C SER A 10 -1.31 -13.41 5.19
N ASP A 11 -2.44 -14.09 4.99
CA ASP A 11 -2.50 -15.55 4.97
C ASP A 11 -1.73 -16.11 3.79
N HIS A 12 -1.85 -15.49 2.60
CA HIS A 12 -1.03 -15.85 1.45
C HIS A 12 0.45 -15.58 1.69
N ALA A 13 0.80 -14.40 2.21
CA ALA A 13 2.19 -14.05 2.54
C ALA A 13 2.81 -15.05 3.53
N ARG A 14 2.09 -15.44 4.58
CA ARG A 14 2.54 -16.47 5.52
C ARG A 14 2.67 -17.84 4.87
N LEU A 15 1.69 -18.24 4.06
CA LEU A 15 1.70 -19.52 3.36
C LEU A 15 2.91 -19.67 2.43
N PHE A 16 3.30 -18.59 1.75
CA PHE A 16 4.45 -18.58 0.84
C PHE A 16 5.77 -18.16 1.51
N GLY A 17 5.77 -17.88 2.81
CA GLY A 17 6.97 -17.51 3.55
C GLY A 17 7.54 -16.14 3.17
N PHE A 18 6.69 -15.19 2.78
CA PHE A 18 7.11 -13.84 2.40
C PHE A 18 7.79 -13.12 3.57
N THR A 19 8.92 -12.51 3.27
CA THR A 19 9.65 -11.60 4.17
C THR A 19 9.05 -10.20 4.12
N ALA A 20 9.51 -9.33 5.02
CA ALA A 20 9.18 -7.90 4.96
C ALA A 20 9.58 -7.28 3.60
N GLU A 21 10.71 -7.71 3.03
CA GLU A 21 11.18 -7.21 1.74
C GLU A 21 10.26 -7.67 0.59
N ASP A 22 9.80 -8.92 0.60
CA ASP A 22 8.85 -9.42 -0.41
C ASP A 22 7.51 -8.66 -0.36
N ILE A 23 7.05 -8.34 0.85
CA ILE A 23 5.83 -7.54 1.05
C ILE A 23 6.05 -6.11 0.53
N MET A 24 7.20 -5.50 0.82
CA MET A 24 7.53 -4.17 0.31
C MET A 24 7.64 -4.17 -1.21
N ASP A 25 8.29 -5.16 -1.80
CA ASP A 25 8.43 -5.32 -3.24
C ASP A 25 7.06 -5.48 -3.92
N PHE A 26 6.13 -6.22 -3.31
CA PHE A 26 4.76 -6.33 -3.79
C PHE A 26 4.03 -4.98 -3.82
N TRP A 27 4.05 -4.23 -2.71
CA TRP A 27 3.32 -2.96 -2.61
C TRP A 27 3.94 -1.84 -3.45
N GLN A 28 5.26 -1.86 -3.61
CA GLN A 28 6.00 -0.91 -4.45
C GLN A 28 6.07 -1.35 -5.92
N HIS A 29 5.57 -2.55 -6.26
CA HIS A 29 5.60 -3.05 -7.62
C HIS A 29 4.84 -2.10 -8.56
N LYS A 30 5.54 -1.65 -9.60
CA LYS A 30 4.97 -0.80 -10.63
C LYS A 30 4.56 -1.68 -11.82
N ALA A 31 3.30 -1.59 -12.19
CA ALA A 31 2.81 -2.18 -13.43
C ALA A 31 3.55 -1.56 -14.64
N PRO A 32 3.48 -2.14 -15.85
CA PRO A 32 4.12 -1.56 -17.05
C PRO A 32 3.73 -0.10 -17.33
N GLN A 33 2.57 0.33 -16.83
CA GLN A 33 2.09 1.72 -16.87
C GLN A 33 2.82 2.65 -15.87
N LYS A 34 3.87 2.17 -15.19
CA LYS A 34 4.75 2.89 -14.24
C LYS A 34 4.09 3.36 -12.94
N TYR A 35 2.90 2.85 -12.63
CA TYR A 35 2.19 3.13 -11.39
C TYR A 35 2.15 1.88 -10.49
N SER A 36 2.33 2.08 -9.19
CA SER A 36 1.92 1.10 -8.18
C SER A 36 0.39 1.07 -8.07
N ALA A 37 -0.16 0.05 -7.42
CA ALA A 37 -1.60 -0.05 -7.17
C ALA A 37 -2.12 1.19 -6.41
N PHE A 38 -1.33 1.70 -5.46
CA PHE A 38 -1.66 2.92 -4.72
C PHE A 38 -1.67 4.15 -5.64
N GLU A 39 -0.58 4.36 -6.40
CA GLU A 39 -0.45 5.53 -7.27
C GLU A 39 -1.59 5.55 -8.30
N LEU A 40 -1.90 4.39 -8.91
CA LEU A 40 -2.99 4.27 -9.87
C LEU A 40 -4.36 4.60 -9.25
N ALA A 41 -4.64 4.07 -8.06
CA ALA A 41 -5.88 4.37 -7.35
C ALA A 41 -5.99 5.87 -7.02
N PHE A 42 -4.90 6.50 -6.59
CA PHE A 42 -4.87 7.93 -6.29
C PHE A 42 -5.07 8.80 -7.53
N GLU A 43 -4.34 8.51 -8.61
CA GLU A 43 -4.41 9.24 -9.89
C GLU A 43 -5.80 9.17 -10.49
N LEU A 44 -6.48 8.02 -10.42
CA LEU A 44 -7.86 7.85 -10.89
C LEU A 44 -8.93 8.44 -9.97
N GLY A 45 -8.54 9.10 -8.87
CA GLY A 45 -9.49 9.68 -7.91
C GLY A 45 -10.18 8.66 -7.00
N HIS A 46 -9.73 7.41 -6.99
CA HIS A 46 -10.26 6.35 -6.12
C HIS A 46 -9.65 6.44 -4.71
N ARG A 47 -9.87 7.56 -4.03
CA ARG A 47 -9.24 7.89 -2.75
C ARG A 47 -9.50 6.84 -1.66
N VAL A 48 -10.72 6.31 -1.59
CA VAL A 48 -11.09 5.22 -0.66
C VAL A 48 -10.25 3.95 -0.91
N ILE A 49 -9.93 3.64 -2.17
CA ILE A 49 -9.08 2.50 -2.53
C ILE A 49 -7.62 2.78 -2.16
N ALA A 50 -7.12 3.99 -2.42
CA ALA A 50 -5.77 4.39 -2.02
C ALA A 50 -5.59 4.33 -0.48
N GLU A 51 -6.57 4.79 0.30
CA GLU A 51 -6.58 4.68 1.77
C GLU A 51 -6.66 3.22 2.23
N LEU A 52 -7.47 2.38 1.56
CA LEU A 52 -7.53 0.94 1.84
C LEU A 52 -6.17 0.26 1.65
N ILE A 53 -5.44 0.60 0.58
CA ILE A 53 -4.10 0.07 0.31
C ILE A 53 -3.13 0.45 1.43
N LEU A 54 -3.04 1.75 1.75
CA LEU A 54 -2.15 2.24 2.81
C LEU A 54 -2.47 1.57 4.17
N ASN A 55 -3.74 1.49 4.53
CA ASN A 55 -4.16 0.87 5.79
C ASN A 55 -3.85 -0.63 5.84
N THR A 56 -3.91 -1.31 4.69
CA THR A 56 -3.56 -2.72 4.58
C THR A 56 -2.06 -2.92 4.77
N LEU A 57 -1.23 -2.12 4.10
CA LEU A 57 0.22 -2.12 4.28
C LEU A 57 0.60 -1.84 5.75
N ASN A 58 -0.01 -0.85 6.40
CA ASN A 58 0.22 -0.55 7.81
C ASN A 58 -0.08 -1.76 8.72
N LYS A 59 -1.23 -2.42 8.52
CA LYS A 59 -1.56 -3.64 9.29
C LYS A 59 -0.59 -4.79 9.04
N MET A 60 -0.12 -4.95 7.79
CA MET A 60 0.90 -5.95 7.48
C MET A 60 2.24 -5.60 8.16
N ALA A 61 2.65 -4.33 8.17
CA ALA A 61 3.85 -3.88 8.86
C ALA A 61 3.83 -4.18 10.36
N GLU A 62 2.70 -3.91 11.01
CA GLU A 62 2.48 -4.27 12.41
C GLU A 62 2.51 -5.79 12.62
N SER A 63 1.78 -6.56 11.80
CA SER A 63 1.67 -8.01 11.97
C SER A 63 2.96 -8.77 11.67
N PHE A 64 3.76 -8.32 10.72
CA PHE A 64 5.01 -8.98 10.31
C PHE A 64 6.24 -8.35 10.98
N GLY A 65 6.05 -7.33 11.83
CA GLY A 65 7.10 -6.75 12.66
C GLY A 65 8.12 -5.91 11.90
N PHE A 66 7.71 -5.21 10.84
CA PHE A 66 8.59 -4.36 10.02
C PHE A 66 8.26 -2.87 10.09
N THR A 67 7.60 -2.41 11.15
CA THR A 67 7.25 -0.99 11.32
C THR A 67 8.45 -0.05 11.35
N ASP A 68 9.62 -0.55 11.74
CA ASP A 68 10.88 0.22 11.79
C ASP A 68 11.70 0.10 10.50
N ASN A 69 11.22 -0.63 9.49
CA ASN A 69 11.92 -0.77 8.22
C ASN A 69 11.95 0.58 7.49
N PRO A 70 13.14 1.12 7.13
CA PRO A 70 13.26 2.39 6.44
C PRO A 70 12.49 2.48 5.12
N ARG A 71 12.38 1.37 4.37
CA ARG A 71 11.61 1.31 3.11
C ARG A 71 10.11 1.50 3.38
N TYR A 72 9.59 0.83 4.41
CA TYR A 72 8.20 0.99 4.82
C TYR A 72 7.91 2.41 5.28
N ILE A 73 8.77 3.00 6.12
CA ILE A 73 8.61 4.38 6.59
C ILE A 73 8.60 5.36 5.42
N ALA A 74 9.52 5.22 4.47
CA ALA A 74 9.58 6.07 3.28
C ALA A 74 8.31 5.93 2.43
N GLU A 75 7.85 4.72 2.18
CA GLU A 75 6.65 4.44 1.40
C GLU A 75 5.38 4.99 2.08
N LYS A 76 5.22 4.71 3.37
CA LYS A 76 4.10 5.22 4.17
C LYS A 76 4.04 6.75 4.10
N ASN A 77 5.17 7.42 4.33
CA ASN A 77 5.25 8.88 4.28
C ASN A 77 4.89 9.41 2.88
N TYR A 78 5.35 8.74 1.83
CA TYR A 78 5.02 9.07 0.44
C TYR A 78 3.51 8.96 0.16
N MET A 79 2.90 7.83 0.53
CA MET A 79 1.46 7.59 0.36
C MET A 79 0.62 8.59 1.17
N GLU A 80 0.97 8.85 2.42
CA GLU A 80 0.29 9.84 3.26
C GLU A 80 0.40 11.26 2.69
N ALA A 81 1.57 11.62 2.14
CA ALA A 81 1.77 12.91 1.49
C ALA A 81 0.91 13.06 0.23
N LEU A 82 0.75 11.99 -0.56
CA LEU A 82 -0.14 11.99 -1.72
C LEU A 82 -1.60 12.13 -1.31
N LEU A 83 -2.07 11.38 -0.30
CA LEU A 83 -3.44 11.49 0.18
C LEU A 83 -3.75 12.90 0.71
N LYS A 84 -2.80 13.62 1.29
CA LYS A 84 -3.01 15.02 1.72
C LYS A 84 -3.23 15.99 0.56
N LYS A 85 -2.82 15.65 -0.66
CA LYS A 85 -3.04 16.48 -1.84
C LYS A 85 -4.49 16.32 -2.36
N ALA A 86 -4.98 17.35 -3.06
CA ALA A 86 -6.18 17.20 -3.87
C ALA A 86 -5.90 16.17 -4.97
N SER A 87 -6.80 15.22 -5.19
CA SER A 87 -6.62 14.25 -6.28
C SER A 87 -6.63 15.00 -7.62
N PRO A 88 -5.71 14.70 -8.55
CA PRO A 88 -5.61 15.43 -9.82
C PRO A 88 -6.92 15.47 -10.62
N HIS A 89 -7.82 14.51 -10.39
CA HIS A 89 -9.10 14.39 -11.09
C HIS A 89 -10.29 15.03 -10.36
N THR A 90 -10.06 15.76 -9.25
CA THR A 90 -11.13 16.56 -8.59
C THR A 90 -11.38 17.93 -9.23
N VAL A 91 -10.67 18.26 -10.32
CA VAL A 91 -10.98 19.44 -11.15
C VAL A 91 -11.62 18.97 -12.45
N ARG A 92 -12.93 18.76 -12.43
CA ARG A 92 -13.79 18.79 -13.62
C ARG A 92 -15.08 19.53 -13.30
#